data_AF-A0A955X1L9-F1
#
_entry.id   AF-A0A955X1L9-F1
#
_cell.length_a   1.000
_cell.length_b   1.000
_cell.length_c   1.000
_cell.angle_alpha   90.00
_cell.angle_beta   90.00
_cell.angle_gamma   90.00
#
_symmetry.space_group_name_H-M   'P 1'
#
loop_
_entity.id
_entity.type
_entity.pdbx_description
1 polymer ?
#
loop_
_entity_poly.entity_id
_entity_poly.type
_entity_poly.pdbx_seq_one_letter_code
_entity_poly.pdbx_strand_id
1 'polypeptide(L)'
;HRDAVIDWRPGHLPALAEVGGRFDLILLNAVWMHVPPAARAAAFDRLVNLLAPGGLLVITVRYGPDLPGRTFFPVPADELAGFAQRYALGVVADEASPDRLGRDDVHWRTVAIRAGHDPDGGLALLRQVIVHDAKSSTYKLALLRSVLRIADGQRGLVQPLPDGDVLVPMGAVALNWLRQFRPLLFTDRPYKQATGGSAMRQPVFQVLGGLAADELRPGARFEAGWAGPVDAALRAARALILKNPVTYTTGPDGTPLFRGEGRPERFTGAALALHPGALWMYGRLRVPGALWRAMTEHAAWVEPALELEWSRLMQAYDPALTLDECARLLAWADPERSTQAVRALVQTSPAPVPCVWTGRPLTDDFQVDHCVPFARWPNNDLWNLLPASKAANQAKRDRLPSADLLQAARPRIEAWWTQAYLSAPGRRGQFLAEAAGALPVLGDPERPGAVFAGLTALRHRLRAAHQLAEWAP
;
A
#
# COMPACT_ATOMS: atom_id res chain seq x y z
N HIS A 1 21.32 -6.67 42.95
CA HIS A 1 19.98 -7.20 42.61
C HIS A 1 18.88 -6.97 43.67
N ARG A 2 19.17 -6.47 44.88
CA ARG A 2 18.13 -6.23 45.90
C ARG A 2 17.25 -4.99 45.65
N ASP A 3 17.63 -4.11 44.71
CA ASP A 3 16.90 -2.88 44.38
C ASP A 3 16.16 -2.92 43.03
N ALA A 4 16.06 -4.09 42.39
CA ALA A 4 15.25 -4.27 41.18
C ALA A 4 13.89 -4.86 41.55
N VAL A 5 12.80 -4.27 41.04
CA VAL A 5 11.45 -4.84 41.13
C VAL A 5 11.40 -6.09 40.26
N ILE A 6 11.76 -7.25 40.82
CA ILE A 6 11.75 -8.55 40.13
C ILE A 6 10.56 -9.36 40.62
N ASP A 7 9.63 -9.65 39.71
CA ASP A 7 8.52 -10.59 39.92
C ASP A 7 8.97 -12.00 39.54
N TRP A 8 9.13 -12.88 40.54
CA TRP A 8 9.54 -14.27 40.33
C TRP A 8 8.31 -15.16 40.15
N ARG A 9 8.20 -15.82 38.99
CA ARG A 9 7.10 -16.74 38.69
C ARG A 9 7.59 -18.16 38.40
N PRO A 10 6.93 -19.19 38.95
CA PRO A 10 7.22 -20.56 38.57
C PRO A 10 6.78 -20.83 37.12
N GLY A 11 7.56 -21.59 36.37
CA GLY A 11 7.23 -21.94 34.99
C GLY A 11 8.20 -22.94 34.39
N HIS A 12 7.73 -23.68 33.39
CA HIS A 12 8.54 -24.61 32.61
C HIS A 12 8.08 -24.60 31.15
N LEU A 13 9.01 -24.77 30.21
CA LEU A 13 8.65 -25.04 28.82
C LEU A 13 8.12 -26.48 28.69
N PRO A 14 7.18 -26.73 27.76
CA PRO A 14 6.69 -25.82 26.72
C PRO A 14 5.57 -24.85 27.17
N ALA A 15 4.95 -25.06 28.33
CA ALA A 15 3.67 -24.42 28.65
C ALA A 15 3.77 -23.01 29.25
N LEU A 16 4.72 -22.75 30.16
CA LEU A 16 4.82 -21.50 30.92
C LEU A 16 3.45 -21.02 31.47
N ALA A 17 2.68 -21.92 32.08
CA ALA A 17 1.25 -21.73 32.35
C ALA A 17 0.91 -20.47 33.17
N GLU A 18 1.73 -20.13 34.17
CA GLU A 18 1.53 -19.00 35.09
C GLU A 18 2.01 -17.64 34.52
N VAL A 19 2.55 -17.64 33.30
CA VAL A 19 3.08 -16.43 32.65
C VAL A 19 2.05 -15.88 31.67
N GLY A 20 1.44 -14.75 32.01
CA GLY A 20 0.50 -14.04 31.14
C GLY A 20 1.10 -12.74 30.58
N GLY A 21 0.48 -12.19 29.53
CA GLY A 21 0.82 -10.88 28.97
C GLY A 21 1.62 -10.91 27.67
N ARG A 22 2.31 -9.80 27.40
CA ARG A 22 3.21 -9.58 26.26
C ARG A 22 4.48 -8.91 26.76
N PHE A 23 5.63 -9.33 26.26
CA PHE A 23 6.94 -8.86 26.69
C PHE A 23 7.73 -8.29 25.52
N ASP A 24 8.35 -7.13 25.73
CA ASP A 24 9.23 -6.49 24.74
C ASP A 24 10.56 -7.23 24.57
N LEU A 25 10.97 -7.99 25.59
CA LEU A 25 12.16 -8.82 25.58
C LEU A 25 11.87 -10.15 26.27
N ILE A 26 12.18 -11.26 25.59
CA ILE A 26 12.24 -12.60 26.17
C ILE A 26 13.67 -13.10 26.02
N LEU A 27 14.35 -13.35 27.14
CA LEU A 27 15.69 -13.92 27.18
C LEU A 27 15.60 -15.39 27.61
N LEU A 28 15.95 -16.29 26.70
CA LEU A 28 16.01 -17.73 26.95
C LEU A 28 17.49 -18.18 26.96
N ASN A 29 18.13 -18.02 28.11
CA ASN A 29 19.56 -18.25 28.25
C ASN A 29 19.88 -19.68 28.67
N ALA A 30 20.54 -20.47 27.82
CA ALA A 30 20.97 -21.83 28.11
C ALA A 30 19.83 -22.79 28.53
N VAL A 31 18.64 -22.61 27.95
CA VAL A 31 17.46 -23.46 28.24
C VAL A 31 17.05 -24.32 27.05
N TRP A 32 17.19 -23.82 25.82
CA TRP A 32 16.61 -24.48 24.63
C TRP A 32 17.12 -25.91 24.40
N MET A 33 18.41 -26.16 24.66
CA MET A 33 19.01 -27.49 24.55
C MET A 33 18.48 -28.51 25.58
N HIS A 34 17.75 -28.07 26.62
CA HIS A 34 17.08 -28.96 27.55
C HIS A 34 15.65 -29.32 27.12
N VAL A 35 15.10 -28.66 26.09
CA VAL A 35 13.76 -28.92 25.60
C VAL A 35 13.80 -30.14 24.66
N PRO A 36 13.04 -31.22 24.96
CA PRO A 36 12.97 -32.39 24.09
C PRO A 36 12.50 -31.99 22.68
N PRO A 37 13.05 -32.58 21.59
CA PRO A 37 12.70 -32.21 20.23
C PRO A 37 11.19 -32.18 19.95
N ALA A 38 10.43 -33.15 20.50
CA ALA A 38 8.97 -33.23 20.35
C ALA A 38 8.21 -32.05 20.98
N ALA A 39 8.81 -31.35 21.97
CA ALA A 39 8.19 -30.23 22.67
C ALA A 39 8.63 -28.85 22.14
N ARG A 40 9.66 -28.80 21.26
CA ARG A 40 10.25 -27.53 20.79
C ARG A 40 9.28 -26.67 20.00
N ALA A 41 8.42 -27.27 19.18
CA ALA A 41 7.40 -26.52 18.46
C ALA A 41 6.44 -25.82 19.43
N ALA A 42 5.80 -26.57 20.34
CA ALA A 42 4.91 -25.99 21.34
C ALA A 42 5.61 -24.94 22.24
N ALA A 43 6.88 -25.16 22.58
CA ALA A 43 7.68 -24.19 23.33
C ALA A 43 7.90 -22.91 22.54
N PHE A 44 8.25 -23.00 21.24
CA PHE A 44 8.43 -21.84 20.38
C PHE A 44 7.12 -21.07 20.23
N ASP A 45 6.02 -21.77 19.96
CA ASP A 45 4.68 -21.20 19.82
C ASP A 45 4.29 -20.40 21.08
N ARG A 46 4.61 -20.94 22.26
CA ARG A 46 4.37 -20.26 23.54
C ARG A 46 5.20 -18.98 23.67
N LEU A 47 6.48 -19.02 23.32
CA LEU A 47 7.37 -17.86 23.39
C LEU A 47 6.92 -16.75 22.43
N VAL A 48 6.54 -17.11 21.20
CA VAL A 48 5.99 -16.15 20.21
C VAL A 48 4.70 -15.52 20.72
N ASN A 49 3.81 -16.31 21.32
CA ASN A 49 2.57 -15.78 21.91
C ASN A 49 2.80 -14.87 23.11
N LEU A 50 3.93 -14.97 23.80
CA LEU A 50 4.32 -14.07 24.88
C LEU A 50 5.07 -12.84 24.36
N LEU A 51 5.50 -12.81 23.11
CA LEU A 51 6.29 -11.72 22.54
C LEU A 51 5.38 -10.55 22.13
N ALA A 52 5.69 -9.35 22.59
CA ALA A 52 5.00 -8.12 22.15
C ALA A 52 5.28 -7.83 20.67
N PRO A 53 4.42 -7.07 19.96
CA PRO A 53 4.75 -6.54 18.63
C PRO A 53 6.10 -5.80 18.65
N GLY A 54 7.00 -6.10 17.71
CA GLY A 54 8.37 -5.58 17.71
C GLY A 54 9.31 -6.11 18.80
N GLY A 55 8.81 -6.94 19.72
CA GLY A 55 9.58 -7.53 20.81
C GLY A 55 10.71 -8.44 20.32
N LEU A 56 11.71 -8.61 21.17
CA LEU A 56 12.91 -9.39 20.88
C LEU A 56 12.95 -10.69 21.69
N LEU A 57 13.05 -11.82 21.01
CA LEU A 57 13.33 -13.13 21.59
C LEU A 57 14.81 -13.45 21.37
N VAL A 58 15.58 -13.56 22.45
CA VAL A 58 17.00 -13.93 22.41
C VAL A 58 17.17 -15.31 23.00
N ILE A 59 17.67 -16.26 22.21
CA ILE A 59 17.91 -17.63 22.64
C ILE A 59 19.41 -17.90 22.55
N THR A 60 20.01 -18.32 23.66
CA THR A 60 21.39 -18.83 23.66
C THR A 60 21.39 -20.34 23.83
N VAL A 61 22.11 -21.02 22.95
CA VAL A 61 22.24 -22.47 22.91
C VAL A 61 23.69 -22.82 23.21
N ARG A 62 23.90 -23.68 24.21
CA ARG A 62 25.21 -24.27 24.48
C ARG A 62 25.33 -25.59 23.75
N TYR A 63 26.46 -25.79 23.11
CA TYR A 63 26.89 -27.04 22.53
C TYR A 63 28.12 -27.57 23.28
N GLY A 64 28.31 -28.88 23.24
CA GLY A 64 29.35 -29.58 23.99
C GLY A 64 28.76 -30.70 24.83
N PRO A 65 29.59 -31.40 25.62
CA PRO A 65 29.15 -32.57 26.37
C PRO A 65 28.13 -32.23 27.46
N ASP A 66 27.36 -33.26 27.81
CA ASP A 66 26.42 -33.26 28.94
C ASP A 66 27.13 -32.96 30.25
N LEU A 67 26.40 -32.30 31.15
CA LEU A 67 26.83 -32.10 32.52
C LEU A 67 26.08 -33.10 33.42
N PRO A 68 26.69 -33.57 34.52
CA PRO A 68 26.01 -34.44 35.46
C PRO A 68 24.65 -33.87 35.89
N GLY A 69 23.59 -34.66 35.72
CA GLY A 69 22.21 -34.28 36.04
C GLY A 69 21.53 -33.33 35.05
N ARG A 70 22.11 -33.08 33.88
CA ARG A 70 21.54 -32.22 32.83
C ARG A 70 21.62 -32.90 31.46
N THR A 71 20.47 -33.10 30.84
CA THR A 71 20.37 -33.68 29.49
C THR A 71 20.43 -32.57 28.45
N PHE A 72 21.35 -32.66 27.48
CA PHE A 72 21.31 -31.83 26.28
C PHE A 72 20.81 -32.63 25.08
N PHE A 73 19.78 -32.09 24.43
CA PHE A 73 19.31 -32.58 23.16
C PHE A 73 20.00 -31.80 22.03
N PRO A 74 20.50 -32.46 20.96
CA PRO A 74 21.07 -31.77 19.81
C PRO A 74 20.11 -30.72 19.24
N VAL A 75 20.62 -29.52 18.95
CA VAL A 75 19.86 -28.42 18.34
C VAL A 75 20.49 -28.14 16.97
N PRO A 76 19.78 -28.36 15.86
CA PRO A 76 20.27 -27.96 14.54
C PRO A 76 20.50 -26.44 14.47
N ALA A 77 21.56 -26.02 13.78
CA ALA A 77 21.94 -24.61 13.68
C ALA A 77 20.85 -23.72 13.07
N ASP A 78 20.04 -24.28 12.16
CA ASP A 78 18.98 -23.62 11.41
C ASP A 78 17.59 -23.81 12.04
N GLU A 79 17.45 -24.61 13.10
CA GLU A 79 16.15 -24.96 13.69
C GLU A 79 15.37 -23.70 14.12
N LEU A 80 16.04 -22.80 14.85
CA LEU A 80 15.44 -21.56 15.35
C LEU A 80 15.10 -20.59 14.20
N ALA A 81 15.91 -20.56 13.14
CA ALA A 81 15.61 -19.78 11.94
C ALA A 81 14.38 -20.35 11.20
N GLY A 82 14.27 -21.68 11.11
CA GLY A 82 13.10 -22.36 10.53
C GLY A 82 11.82 -22.17 11.35
N PHE A 83 11.93 -22.09 12.69
CA PHE A 83 10.81 -21.66 13.53
C PHE A 83 10.44 -20.19 13.28
N ALA A 84 11.41 -19.28 13.25
CA ALA A 84 11.16 -17.85 12.98
C ALA A 84 10.46 -17.63 11.63
N GLN A 85 10.91 -18.33 10.57
CA GLN A 85 10.34 -18.23 9.23
C GLN A 85 8.87 -18.67 9.20
N ARG A 86 8.49 -19.74 9.91
CA ARG A 86 7.09 -20.21 10.01
C ARG A 86 6.15 -19.15 10.61
N TYR A 87 6.68 -18.33 11.51
CA TYR A 87 5.94 -17.26 12.17
C TYR A 87 6.14 -15.87 11.54
N ALA A 88 6.79 -15.79 10.37
CA ALA A 88 7.16 -14.55 9.71
C ALA A 88 7.90 -13.55 10.63
N LEU A 89 8.74 -14.07 11.53
CA LEU A 89 9.56 -13.29 12.45
C LEU A 89 10.93 -13.03 11.80
N GLY A 90 11.50 -11.85 12.05
CA GLY A 90 12.81 -11.47 11.53
C GLY A 90 13.93 -12.00 12.41
N VAL A 91 14.83 -12.83 11.87
CA VAL A 91 16.10 -13.15 12.55
C VAL A 91 17.03 -11.95 12.40
N VAL A 92 17.33 -11.27 13.51
CA VAL A 92 18.14 -10.04 13.52
C VAL A 92 19.61 -10.31 13.88
N ALA A 93 19.89 -11.43 14.53
CA ALA A 93 21.25 -11.94 14.75
C ALA A 93 21.25 -13.46 14.86
N ASP A 94 22.30 -14.09 14.35
CA ASP A 94 22.55 -15.51 14.49
C ASP A 94 24.07 -15.74 14.50
N GLU A 95 24.64 -15.81 15.70
CA GLU A 95 26.08 -15.74 15.91
C GLU A 95 26.58 -16.93 16.72
N ALA A 96 27.60 -17.61 16.21
CA ALA A 96 28.38 -18.56 16.99
C ALA A 96 29.46 -17.81 17.79
N SER A 97 29.70 -18.23 19.03
CA SER A 97 30.75 -17.66 19.88
C SER A 97 31.46 -18.75 20.70
N PRO A 98 32.77 -18.59 20.96
CA PRO A 98 33.49 -19.49 21.85
C PRO A 98 33.00 -19.35 23.29
N ASP A 99 33.24 -20.38 24.11
CA ASP A 99 32.94 -20.31 25.53
C ASP A 99 33.85 -19.31 26.26
N ARG A 100 33.23 -18.33 26.93
CA ARG A 100 33.98 -17.27 27.65
C ARG A 100 34.73 -17.77 28.89
N LEU A 101 34.47 -19.01 29.34
CA LEU A 101 35.22 -19.64 30.43
C LEU A 101 36.41 -20.48 29.93
N GLY A 102 36.70 -20.45 28.62
CA GLY A 102 37.90 -21.07 28.05
C GLY A 102 37.85 -22.60 27.96
N ARG A 103 36.65 -23.18 27.87
CA ARG A 103 36.48 -24.63 27.66
C ARG A 103 36.43 -24.93 26.16
N ASP A 104 37.40 -25.69 25.66
CA ASP A 104 37.56 -25.94 24.22
C ASP A 104 36.48 -26.83 23.60
N ASP A 105 35.82 -27.66 24.42
CA ASP A 105 34.73 -28.56 24.03
C ASP A 105 33.34 -27.90 24.09
N VAL A 106 33.28 -26.62 24.50
CA VAL A 106 32.05 -25.85 24.65
C VAL A 106 32.03 -24.69 23.68
N HIS A 107 30.92 -24.55 22.96
CA HIS A 107 30.66 -23.37 22.14
C HIS A 107 29.20 -22.96 22.26
N TRP A 108 28.93 -21.71 21.90
CA TRP A 108 27.64 -21.09 22.05
C TRP A 108 27.13 -20.60 20.71
N ARG A 109 25.81 -20.57 20.57
CA ARG A 109 25.13 -19.85 19.50
C ARG A 109 24.05 -18.97 20.09
N THR A 110 24.01 -17.71 19.68
CA THR A 110 22.99 -16.75 20.08
C THR A 110 22.14 -16.41 18.87
N VAL A 111 20.84 -16.68 18.96
CA VAL A 111 19.87 -16.31 17.93
C VAL A 111 18.95 -15.25 18.51
N ALA A 112 18.87 -14.11 17.85
CA ALA A 112 17.95 -13.04 18.18
C ALA A 112 16.87 -12.93 17.10
N ILE A 113 15.61 -13.06 17.52
CA ILE A 113 14.43 -13.11 16.66
C ILE A 113 13.51 -11.97 17.07
N ARG A 114 13.10 -11.14 16.12
CA ARG A 114 12.23 -9.99 16.35
C ARG A 114 10.85 -10.26 15.78
N ALA A 115 9.81 -10.02 16.59
CA ALA A 115 8.45 -10.02 16.10
C ALA A 115 8.23 -8.95 15.03
N GLY A 116 7.33 -9.22 14.09
CA GLY A 116 6.86 -8.23 13.13
C GLY A 116 6.57 -6.91 13.84
N HIS A 117 7.21 -5.85 13.37
CA HIS A 117 7.17 -4.55 14.01
C HIS A 117 5.95 -3.81 13.46
N ASP A 118 5.07 -3.34 14.33
CA ASP A 118 4.25 -2.15 14.07
C ASP A 118 4.93 -0.99 14.82
N PRO A 119 6.09 -0.49 14.34
CA PRO A 119 6.99 0.40 15.10
C PRO A 119 6.29 1.55 15.79
N ASP A 120 5.27 2.05 15.11
CA ASP A 120 4.58 3.27 15.43
C ASP A 120 3.11 3.02 15.80
N GLY A 121 2.69 1.76 15.93
CA GLY A 121 1.31 1.37 16.27
C GLY A 121 0.28 1.71 15.18
N GLY A 122 0.71 1.90 13.93
CA GLY A 122 -0.15 2.32 12.83
C GLY A 122 -1.21 1.31 12.44
N LEU A 123 -0.89 0.01 12.50
CA LEU A 123 -1.85 -1.06 12.21
C LEU A 123 -2.85 -1.24 13.35
N ALA A 124 -2.37 -1.17 14.59
CA ALA A 124 -3.24 -1.17 15.77
C ALA A 124 -4.21 0.01 15.73
N LEU A 125 -3.71 1.20 15.37
CA LEU A 125 -4.51 2.41 15.21
C LEU A 125 -5.54 2.28 14.08
N LEU A 126 -5.16 1.74 12.91
CA LEU A 126 -6.10 1.41 11.83
C LEU A 126 -7.23 0.52 12.32
N ARG A 127 -6.89 -0.58 13.00
CA ARG A 127 -7.87 -1.53 13.53
C ARG A 127 -8.82 -0.85 14.51
N GLN A 128 -8.29 0.02 15.38
CA GLN A 128 -9.11 0.78 16.32
C GLN A 128 -10.10 1.71 15.60
N VAL A 129 -9.65 2.48 14.61
CA VAL A 129 -10.54 3.38 13.86
C VAL A 129 -11.56 2.60 13.02
N ILE A 130 -11.14 1.50 12.39
CA ILE A 130 -12.03 0.71 11.54
C ILE A 130 -13.07 -0.02 12.39
N VAL A 131 -12.69 -0.69 13.47
CA VAL A 131 -13.59 -1.60 14.21
C VAL A 131 -14.24 -0.94 15.41
N HIS A 132 -13.48 -0.20 16.21
CA HIS A 132 -13.89 0.21 17.55
C HIS A 132 -14.36 1.65 17.65
N ASP A 133 -13.95 2.51 16.73
CA ASP A 133 -14.40 3.90 16.70
C ASP A 133 -15.89 3.98 16.32
N ALA A 134 -16.62 4.81 17.06
CA ALA A 134 -18.05 5.02 16.86
C ALA A 134 -18.29 5.76 15.53
N LYS A 135 -19.21 5.23 14.73
CA LYS A 135 -19.52 5.74 13.39
C LYS A 135 -20.96 6.21 13.33
N SER A 136 -21.15 7.52 13.34
CA SER A 136 -22.44 8.17 13.07
C SER A 136 -22.72 8.40 11.58
N SER A 137 -21.69 8.19 10.73
CA SER A 137 -21.80 8.20 9.28
C SER A 137 -20.70 7.35 8.64
N THR A 138 -20.87 7.01 7.36
CA THR A 138 -19.87 6.27 6.55
C THR A 138 -18.62 7.10 6.20
N TYR A 139 -18.61 8.39 6.51
CA TYR A 139 -17.57 9.33 6.09
C TYR A 139 -16.17 9.00 6.63
N LYS A 140 -16.06 8.38 7.82
CA LYS A 140 -14.77 7.93 8.35
C LYS A 140 -14.16 6.84 7.48
N LEU A 141 -14.96 5.85 7.11
CA LEU A 141 -14.55 4.73 6.24
C LEU A 141 -14.19 5.23 4.84
N ALA A 142 -14.97 6.17 4.32
CA ALA A 142 -14.69 6.85 3.06
C ALA A 142 -13.34 7.58 3.07
N LEU A 143 -13.01 8.31 4.16
CA LEU A 143 -11.73 9.00 4.28
C LEU A 143 -10.58 7.99 4.30
N LEU A 144 -10.69 6.96 5.14
CA LEU A 144 -9.67 5.91 5.25
C LEU A 144 -9.43 5.22 3.91
N ARG A 145 -10.50 4.85 3.20
CA ARG A 145 -10.40 4.21 1.87
C ARG A 145 -9.80 5.15 0.83
N SER A 146 -10.15 6.44 0.85
CA SER A 146 -9.51 7.43 -0.03
C SER A 146 -8.00 7.53 0.22
N VAL A 147 -7.57 7.63 1.49
CA VAL A 147 -6.15 7.70 1.83
C VAL A 147 -5.44 6.38 1.48
N LEU A 148 -6.07 5.24 1.74
CA LEU A 148 -5.56 3.91 1.39
C LEU A 148 -5.32 3.76 -0.11
N ARG A 149 -6.27 4.18 -0.95
CA ARG A 149 -6.15 4.14 -2.41
C ARG A 149 -5.03 5.04 -2.93
N ILE A 150 -4.80 6.19 -2.29
CA ILE A 150 -3.66 7.04 -2.61
C ILE A 150 -2.35 6.38 -2.16
N ALA A 151 -2.33 5.79 -0.96
CA ALA A 151 -1.18 5.07 -0.43
C ALA A 151 -0.81 3.86 -1.29
N ASP A 152 -1.75 3.16 -1.90
CA ASP A 152 -1.43 2.01 -2.74
C ASP A 152 -1.09 2.40 -4.19
N GLY A 153 -1.84 3.35 -4.76
CA GLY A 153 -1.88 3.64 -6.20
C GLY A 153 -1.29 4.98 -6.65
N GLN A 154 -1.16 5.99 -5.77
CA GLN A 154 -0.91 7.39 -6.17
C GLN A 154 0.20 8.05 -5.32
N ARG A 155 1.24 7.29 -4.98
CA ARG A 155 2.33 7.75 -4.08
C ARG A 155 3.16 8.88 -4.66
N GLY A 156 3.22 9.04 -5.99
CA GLY A 156 3.93 10.14 -6.61
C GLY A 156 3.33 11.51 -6.26
N LEU A 157 2.08 11.54 -5.81
CA LEU A 157 1.38 12.76 -5.41
C LEU A 157 1.74 13.25 -4.00
N VAL A 158 2.36 12.43 -3.15
CA VAL A 158 2.52 12.75 -1.72
C VAL A 158 3.88 13.34 -1.40
N GLN A 159 3.91 14.21 -0.39
CA GLN A 159 5.13 14.83 0.09
C GLN A 159 5.46 14.29 1.50
N PRO A 160 6.57 13.55 1.69
CA PRO A 160 7.00 13.14 3.02
C PRO A 160 7.48 14.34 3.84
N LEU A 161 7.28 14.29 5.15
CA LEU A 161 7.73 15.29 6.11
C LEU A 161 8.92 14.79 6.95
N PRO A 162 9.77 15.69 7.49
CA PRO A 162 10.92 15.31 8.31
C PRO A 162 10.57 14.54 9.59
N ASP A 163 9.37 14.73 10.12
CA ASP A 163 8.85 14.03 11.30
C ASP A 163 8.24 12.67 11.00
N GLY A 164 8.31 12.23 9.73
CA GLY A 164 7.83 10.93 9.28
C GLY A 164 6.36 10.91 8.84
N ASP A 165 5.60 11.98 9.04
CA ASP A 165 4.27 12.15 8.48
C ASP A 165 4.32 12.37 6.97
N VAL A 166 3.14 12.33 6.33
CA VAL A 166 3.02 12.67 4.92
C VAL A 166 1.94 13.71 4.69
N LEU A 167 2.19 14.62 3.75
CA LEU A 167 1.19 15.50 3.19
C LEU A 167 0.61 14.85 1.92
N VAL A 168 -0.71 14.76 1.89
CA VAL A 168 -1.47 14.28 0.75
C VAL A 168 -2.23 15.46 0.13
N PRO A 169 -2.23 15.64 -1.20
CA PRO A 169 -3.00 16.69 -1.83
C PRO A 169 -4.49 16.46 -1.60
N MET A 170 -5.17 17.47 -1.04
CA MET A 170 -6.58 17.37 -0.72
C MET A 170 -7.45 17.17 -1.97
N GLY A 171 -6.98 17.63 -3.15
CA GLY A 171 -7.64 17.36 -4.41
C GLY A 171 -7.67 15.86 -4.73
N ALA A 172 -6.60 15.12 -4.44
CA ALA A 172 -6.57 13.66 -4.63
C ALA A 172 -7.50 12.95 -3.63
N VAL A 173 -7.52 13.40 -2.37
CA VAL A 173 -8.43 12.85 -1.35
C VAL A 173 -9.89 13.07 -1.76
N ALA A 174 -10.23 14.29 -2.18
CA ALA A 174 -11.56 14.67 -2.66
C ALA A 174 -11.94 13.90 -3.95
N LEU A 175 -11.00 13.68 -4.86
CA LEU A 175 -11.24 12.95 -6.09
C LEU A 175 -11.58 11.47 -5.83
N ASN A 176 -10.74 10.78 -5.05
CA ASN A 176 -11.00 9.38 -4.64
C ASN A 176 -12.31 9.28 -3.84
N TRP A 177 -12.60 10.31 -3.02
CA TRP A 177 -13.86 10.41 -2.28
C TRP A 177 -15.07 10.48 -3.21
N LEU A 178 -15.07 11.38 -4.19
CA LEU A 178 -16.18 11.51 -5.14
C LEU A 178 -16.36 10.24 -5.97
N ARG A 179 -15.26 9.61 -6.38
CA ARG A 179 -15.26 8.37 -7.17
C ARG A 179 -15.98 7.22 -6.45
N GLN A 180 -15.67 6.97 -5.17
CA GLN A 180 -16.34 5.91 -4.40
C GLN A 180 -17.79 6.24 -4.02
N PHE A 181 -18.17 7.53 -3.93
CA PHE A 181 -19.56 7.91 -3.65
C PHE A 181 -20.46 7.91 -4.88
N ARG A 182 -19.89 8.04 -6.09
CA ARG A 182 -20.69 8.03 -7.33
C ARG A 182 -21.66 6.84 -7.41
N PRO A 183 -21.25 5.56 -7.32
CA PRO A 183 -22.21 4.44 -7.41
C PRO A 183 -23.27 4.48 -6.30
N LEU A 184 -22.93 5.00 -5.12
CA LEU A 184 -23.88 5.16 -4.02
C LEU A 184 -24.93 6.25 -4.30
N LEU A 185 -24.57 7.32 -5.01
CA LEU A 185 -25.45 8.46 -5.29
C LEU A 185 -26.32 8.26 -6.53
N PHE A 186 -25.86 7.46 -7.50
CA PHE A 186 -26.51 7.25 -8.80
C PHE A 186 -26.89 5.78 -8.99
N THR A 187 -27.64 5.25 -8.02
CA THR A 187 -28.27 3.93 -8.04
C THR A 187 -29.77 4.10 -7.78
N ASP A 188 -30.58 3.12 -8.15
CA ASP A 188 -32.04 3.16 -7.96
C ASP A 188 -32.49 3.19 -6.49
N ARG A 189 -31.55 2.99 -5.56
CA ARG A 189 -31.79 2.96 -4.12
C ARG A 189 -31.22 4.20 -3.45
N PRO A 190 -32.00 4.93 -2.63
CA PRO A 190 -31.51 6.14 -1.99
C PRO A 190 -30.43 5.82 -0.96
N TYR A 191 -29.29 6.52 -1.06
CA TYR A 191 -28.22 6.42 -0.08
C TYR A 191 -28.63 7.02 1.28
N LYS A 192 -28.66 6.18 2.33
CA LYS A 192 -29.05 6.56 3.70
C LYS A 192 -27.84 6.70 4.63
N GLN A 193 -28.00 7.56 5.64
CA GLN A 193 -27.08 7.76 6.77
C GLN A 193 -27.91 7.74 8.06
N ALA A 194 -27.28 7.70 9.24
CA ALA A 194 -27.97 7.63 10.53
C ALA A 194 -29.06 8.69 10.74
N THR A 195 -28.88 9.91 10.22
CA THR A 195 -29.84 11.01 10.37
C THR A 195 -30.86 11.11 9.22
N GLY A 196 -30.96 10.09 8.36
CA GLY A 196 -31.89 10.05 7.22
C GLY A 196 -31.48 10.88 5.99
N GLY A 197 -30.60 11.89 6.17
CA GLY A 197 -30.04 12.72 5.10
C GLY A 197 -28.53 12.57 4.94
N SER A 198 -28.03 12.71 3.71
CA SER A 198 -26.60 12.69 3.40
C SER A 198 -26.18 14.01 2.77
N ALA A 199 -25.15 14.65 3.32
CA ALA A 199 -24.56 15.87 2.73
C ALA A 199 -24.04 15.63 1.30
N MET A 200 -23.72 14.37 0.94
CA MET A 200 -23.38 13.98 -0.43
C MET A 200 -24.54 14.08 -1.44
N ARG A 201 -25.77 14.35 -0.98
CA ARG A 201 -26.94 14.59 -1.86
C ARG A 201 -27.16 16.06 -2.23
N GLN A 202 -26.26 16.96 -1.82
CA GLN A 202 -26.34 18.37 -2.20
C GLN A 202 -26.23 18.54 -3.74
N PRO A 203 -26.89 19.56 -4.34
CA PRO A 203 -26.92 19.75 -5.79
C PRO A 203 -25.55 19.81 -6.47
N VAL A 204 -24.52 20.29 -5.76
CA VAL A 204 -23.14 20.38 -6.28
C VAL A 204 -22.57 19.02 -6.72
N PHE A 205 -23.05 17.91 -6.15
CA PHE A 205 -22.59 16.56 -6.50
C PHE A 205 -23.34 15.92 -7.66
N GLN A 206 -24.38 16.57 -8.22
CA GLN A 206 -25.13 16.04 -9.36
C GLN A 206 -24.28 15.90 -10.63
N VAL A 207 -23.20 16.68 -10.75
CA VAL A 207 -22.21 16.56 -11.84
C VAL A 207 -21.65 15.15 -11.98
N LEU A 208 -21.54 14.40 -10.89
CA LEU A 208 -20.97 13.04 -10.90
C LEU A 208 -21.82 12.05 -11.70
N GLY A 209 -23.12 12.30 -11.86
CA GLY A 209 -24.03 11.40 -12.58
C GLY A 209 -23.74 11.35 -14.08
N GLY A 210 -23.17 12.42 -14.64
CA GLY A 210 -22.80 12.50 -16.06
C GLY A 210 -21.33 12.15 -16.34
N LEU A 211 -20.57 11.75 -15.33
CA LEU A 211 -19.18 11.29 -15.46
C LEU A 211 -19.13 9.78 -15.24
N ALA A 212 -18.25 9.07 -15.93
CA ALA A 212 -17.86 7.71 -15.55
C ALA A 212 -16.95 7.76 -14.31
N ALA A 213 -16.95 6.70 -13.50
CA ALA A 213 -16.21 6.69 -12.25
C ALA A 213 -14.68 6.77 -12.46
N ASP A 214 -14.18 6.15 -13.52
CA ASP A 214 -12.77 6.11 -13.90
C ASP A 214 -12.28 7.42 -14.56
N GLU A 215 -13.18 8.31 -14.97
CA GLU A 215 -12.84 9.69 -15.40
C GLU A 215 -12.41 10.57 -14.22
N LEU A 216 -12.82 10.25 -12.99
CA LEU A 216 -12.41 10.94 -11.78
C LEU A 216 -11.04 10.41 -11.31
N ARG A 217 -9.99 10.72 -12.08
CA ARG A 217 -8.60 10.27 -11.82
C ARG A 217 -7.58 11.40 -11.96
N PRO A 218 -6.41 11.30 -11.27
CA PRO A 218 -5.30 12.21 -11.53
C PRO A 218 -4.94 12.24 -13.02
N GLY A 219 -4.68 13.43 -13.55
CA GLY A 219 -4.40 13.65 -14.98
C GLY A 219 -5.64 13.85 -15.87
N ALA A 220 -6.86 13.63 -15.36
CA ALA A 220 -8.08 13.90 -16.12
C ALA A 220 -8.21 15.38 -16.48
N ARG A 221 -8.84 15.66 -17.63
CA ARG A 221 -9.08 17.02 -18.13
C ARG A 221 -10.57 17.21 -18.42
N PHE A 222 -11.12 18.29 -17.91
CA PHE A 222 -12.52 18.68 -18.08
C PHE A 222 -12.61 20.02 -18.82
N GLU A 223 -13.34 20.05 -19.93
CA GLU A 223 -13.56 21.26 -20.74
C GLU A 223 -14.63 22.17 -20.11
N ALA A 224 -14.89 23.34 -20.72
CA ALA A 224 -15.65 24.45 -20.11
C ALA A 224 -17.02 24.10 -19.50
N GLY A 225 -17.75 23.13 -20.07
CA GLY A 225 -19.03 22.68 -19.53
C GLY A 225 -18.93 21.86 -18.23
N TRP A 226 -17.77 21.24 -17.99
CA TRP A 226 -17.53 20.34 -16.86
C TRP A 226 -16.57 20.94 -15.82
N ALA A 227 -15.64 21.80 -16.25
CA ALA A 227 -14.57 22.33 -15.41
C ALA A 227 -15.08 23.00 -14.13
N GLY A 228 -16.03 23.93 -14.25
CA GLY A 228 -16.62 24.64 -13.11
C GLY A 228 -17.39 23.72 -12.15
N PRO A 229 -18.34 22.91 -12.66
CA PRO A 229 -19.07 21.94 -11.84
C PRO A 229 -18.17 20.92 -11.11
N VAL A 230 -17.14 20.39 -11.77
CA VAL A 230 -16.19 19.44 -11.15
C VAL A 230 -15.33 20.13 -10.09
N ASP A 231 -14.81 21.34 -10.35
CA ASP A 231 -14.09 22.12 -9.33
C ASP A 231 -14.96 22.39 -8.10
N ALA A 232 -16.23 22.76 -8.30
CA ALA A 232 -17.17 22.99 -7.22
C ALA A 232 -17.42 21.72 -6.40
N ALA A 233 -17.58 20.56 -7.04
CA ALA A 233 -17.73 19.28 -6.37
C ALA A 233 -16.48 18.91 -5.55
N LEU A 234 -15.27 19.13 -6.07
CA LEU A 234 -14.02 18.89 -5.34
C LEU A 234 -13.89 19.78 -4.10
N ARG A 235 -14.24 21.07 -4.21
CA ARG A 235 -14.27 22.00 -3.06
C ARG A 235 -15.29 21.59 -2.00
N ALA A 236 -16.48 21.19 -2.44
CA ALA A 236 -17.54 20.73 -1.54
C ALA A 236 -17.15 19.43 -0.81
N ALA A 237 -16.56 18.47 -1.53
CA ALA A 237 -16.02 17.24 -0.95
C ALA A 237 -14.94 17.53 0.09
N ARG A 238 -13.97 18.40 -0.24
CA ARG A 238 -12.96 18.87 0.71
C ARG A 238 -13.61 19.44 1.98
N ALA A 239 -14.56 20.36 1.83
CA ALA A 239 -15.21 20.99 2.99
C ALA A 239 -15.91 19.96 3.88
N LEU A 240 -16.56 18.97 3.25
CA LEU A 240 -17.24 17.88 3.95
C LEU A 240 -16.26 16.97 4.70
N ILE A 241 -15.15 16.59 4.05
CA ILE A 241 -14.07 15.78 4.61
C ILE A 241 -13.46 16.47 5.84
N LEU A 242 -13.13 17.76 5.72
CA LEU A 242 -12.53 18.51 6.81
C LEU A 242 -13.48 18.70 7.99
N LYS A 243 -14.76 19.02 7.72
CA LYS A 243 -15.76 19.25 8.76
C LYS A 243 -16.11 17.97 9.52
N ASN A 244 -16.10 16.82 8.85
CA ASN A 244 -16.57 15.55 9.41
C ASN A 244 -15.42 14.59 9.72
N PRO A 245 -15.01 13.68 8.83
CA PRO A 245 -14.11 12.59 9.22
C PRO A 245 -12.74 13.07 9.68
N VAL A 246 -12.23 14.22 9.22
CA VAL A 246 -10.97 14.77 9.76
C VAL A 246 -11.15 15.25 11.21
N THR A 247 -12.24 15.94 11.53
CA THR A 247 -12.53 16.40 12.90
C THR A 247 -12.79 15.24 13.87
N TYR A 248 -13.53 14.22 13.43
CA TYR A 248 -14.08 13.19 14.32
C TYR A 248 -13.33 11.86 14.30
N THR A 249 -12.29 11.71 13.48
CA THR A 249 -11.42 10.52 13.52
C THR A 249 -10.25 10.81 14.45
N THR A 250 -10.35 10.33 15.69
CA THR A 250 -9.44 10.67 16.77
C THR A 250 -8.59 9.47 17.20
N GLY A 251 -7.39 9.76 17.72
CA GLY A 251 -6.55 8.77 18.38
C GLY A 251 -7.10 8.37 19.76
N PRO A 252 -6.40 7.45 20.45
CA PRO A 252 -6.75 7.02 21.82
C PRO A 252 -6.82 8.18 22.83
N ASP A 253 -6.05 9.24 22.59
CA ASP A 253 -5.98 10.45 23.41
C ASP A 253 -7.09 11.47 23.09
N GLY A 254 -7.97 11.17 22.13
CA GLY A 254 -9.03 12.07 21.67
C GLY A 254 -8.55 13.15 20.68
N THR A 255 -7.28 13.16 20.30
CA THR A 255 -6.76 14.14 19.33
C THR A 255 -7.10 13.71 17.90
N PRO A 256 -7.51 14.63 16.99
CA PRO A 256 -7.71 14.30 15.58
C PRO A 256 -6.45 13.70 14.93
N LEU A 257 -6.59 12.54 14.31
CA LEU A 257 -5.48 11.84 13.64
C LEU A 257 -5.03 12.57 12.37
N PHE A 258 -5.99 13.15 11.64
CA PHE A 258 -5.73 13.87 10.41
C PHE A 258 -5.78 15.39 10.65
N ARG A 259 -4.99 16.14 9.88
CA ARG A 259 -5.07 17.61 9.90
C ARG A 259 -5.21 18.17 8.49
N GLY A 260 -6.18 19.05 8.29
CA GLY A 260 -6.36 19.78 7.04
C GLY A 260 -5.62 21.10 7.05
N GLU A 261 -4.86 21.39 5.99
CA GLU A 261 -4.08 22.62 5.87
C GLU A 261 -4.31 23.34 4.53
N GLY A 262 -4.03 24.65 4.51
CA GLY A 262 -4.13 25.49 3.32
C GLY A 262 -5.57 25.86 2.95
N ARG A 263 -5.75 27.05 2.38
CA ARG A 263 -7.04 27.46 1.79
C ARG A 263 -7.07 27.03 0.33
N PRO A 264 -8.22 26.54 -0.18
CA PRO A 264 -8.31 26.15 -1.57
C PRO A 264 -8.22 27.41 -2.46
N GLU A 265 -7.32 27.40 -3.42
CA GLU A 265 -7.17 28.48 -4.42
C GLU A 265 -8.39 28.50 -5.34
N ARG A 266 -8.79 29.68 -5.85
CA ARG A 266 -9.96 29.79 -6.73
C ARG A 266 -9.59 29.37 -8.16
N PHE A 267 -10.34 28.43 -8.73
CA PHE A 267 -10.24 28.09 -10.14
C PHE A 267 -10.87 29.20 -11.00
N THR A 268 -10.15 29.64 -12.03
CA THR A 268 -10.57 30.73 -12.95
C THR A 268 -10.41 30.36 -14.43
N GLY A 269 -10.03 29.12 -14.73
CA GLY A 269 -9.75 28.66 -16.09
C GLY A 269 -10.98 28.23 -16.88
N ALA A 270 -10.84 28.15 -18.20
CA ALA A 270 -11.87 27.60 -19.09
C ALA A 270 -11.85 26.05 -19.13
N ALA A 271 -10.76 25.41 -18.75
CA ALA A 271 -10.64 23.95 -18.65
C ALA A 271 -9.91 23.59 -17.36
N LEU A 272 -10.36 22.53 -16.68
CA LEU A 272 -9.76 22.02 -15.46
C LEU A 272 -8.93 20.78 -15.77
N ALA A 273 -7.62 20.86 -15.62
CA ALA A 273 -6.72 19.72 -15.72
C ALA A 273 -6.27 19.29 -14.32
N LEU A 274 -6.58 18.07 -13.91
CA LEU A 274 -6.25 17.50 -12.60
C LEU A 274 -4.81 16.96 -12.56
N HIS A 275 -3.85 17.75 -13.05
CA HIS A 275 -2.43 17.41 -12.93
C HIS A 275 -1.97 17.48 -11.45
N PRO A 276 -0.85 16.82 -11.07
CA PRO A 276 -0.41 16.75 -9.68
C PRO A 276 -0.41 18.09 -8.94
N GLY A 277 0.15 19.14 -9.55
CA GLY A 277 0.11 20.50 -8.99
C GLY A 277 -1.29 21.06 -8.72
N ALA A 278 -2.26 20.83 -9.63
CA ALA A 278 -3.63 21.30 -9.46
C ALA A 278 -4.33 20.61 -8.28
N LEU A 279 -4.00 19.35 -7.97
CA LEU A 279 -4.56 18.64 -6.82
C LEU A 279 -4.14 19.28 -5.48
N TRP A 280 -3.00 19.96 -5.44
CA TRP A 280 -2.54 20.73 -4.27
C TRP A 280 -3.24 22.07 -4.09
N MET A 281 -3.86 22.62 -5.16
CA MET A 281 -4.65 23.86 -5.08
C MET A 281 -5.86 23.74 -4.15
N TYR A 282 -6.31 22.51 -3.87
CA TYR A 282 -7.38 22.24 -2.91
C TYR A 282 -6.86 22.15 -1.46
N GLY A 283 -5.58 22.41 -1.20
CA GLY A 283 -4.98 22.30 0.12
C GLY A 283 -4.40 20.90 0.40
N ARG A 284 -4.16 20.60 1.68
CA ARG A 284 -3.36 19.46 2.11
C ARG A 284 -4.09 18.69 3.22
N LEU A 285 -3.91 17.38 3.22
CA LEU A 285 -4.25 16.50 4.34
C LEU A 285 -2.95 15.93 4.90
N ARG A 286 -2.62 16.27 6.15
CA ARG A 286 -1.54 15.63 6.88
C ARG A 286 -2.03 14.29 7.45
N VAL A 287 -1.31 13.22 7.12
CA VAL A 287 -1.58 11.85 7.53
C VAL A 287 -0.42 11.37 8.40
N PRO A 288 -0.69 10.78 9.59
CA PRO A 288 0.35 10.25 10.46
C PRO A 288 1.22 9.22 9.74
N GLY A 289 2.54 9.29 9.92
CA GLY A 289 3.49 8.38 9.26
C GLY A 289 3.21 6.90 9.52
N ALA A 290 2.86 6.58 10.77
CA ALA A 290 2.44 5.25 11.21
C ALA A 290 1.26 4.71 10.37
N LEU A 291 0.23 5.56 10.24
CA LEU A 291 -0.99 5.23 9.51
C LEU A 291 -0.71 5.04 8.03
N TRP A 292 0.10 5.94 7.44
CA TRP A 292 0.49 5.89 6.04
C TRP A 292 1.28 4.62 5.69
N ARG A 293 2.26 4.24 6.54
CA ARG A 293 3.04 3.00 6.39
C ARG A 293 2.15 1.78 6.47
N ALA A 294 1.29 1.71 7.48
CA ALA A 294 0.37 0.58 7.65
C ALA A 294 -0.57 0.43 6.44
N MET A 295 -1.15 1.52 5.94
CA MET A 295 -1.96 1.52 4.71
C MET A 295 -1.15 1.06 3.49
N THR A 296 0.11 1.52 3.38
CA THR A 296 1.04 1.20 2.29
C THR A 296 1.43 -0.28 2.23
N GLU A 297 1.60 -0.92 3.39
CA GLU A 297 2.09 -2.30 3.51
C GLU A 297 0.95 -3.33 3.52
N HIS A 298 -0.26 -2.90 3.88
CA HIS A 298 -1.36 -3.78 4.18
C HIS A 298 -2.63 -3.53 3.34
N ALA A 299 -2.55 -2.70 2.30
CA ALA A 299 -3.68 -2.34 1.44
C ALA A 299 -4.53 -3.52 0.99
N ALA A 300 -3.90 -4.62 0.58
CA ALA A 300 -4.56 -5.82 0.05
C ALA A 300 -5.60 -6.46 1.00
N TRP A 301 -5.48 -6.26 2.32
CA TRP A 301 -6.44 -6.77 3.29
C TRP A 301 -7.13 -5.67 4.10
N VAL A 302 -6.53 -4.48 4.24
CA VAL A 302 -7.17 -3.33 4.89
C VAL A 302 -8.36 -2.84 4.07
N GLU A 303 -8.27 -2.84 2.74
CA GLU A 303 -9.39 -2.38 1.91
C GLU A 303 -10.63 -3.28 2.03
N PRO A 304 -10.54 -4.61 1.86
CA PRO A 304 -11.68 -5.49 2.11
C PRO A 304 -12.28 -5.32 3.51
N ALA A 305 -11.47 -5.05 4.54
CA ALA A 305 -11.96 -4.78 5.89
C ALA A 305 -12.76 -3.47 5.96
N LEU A 306 -12.30 -2.41 5.28
CA LEU A 306 -13.04 -1.15 5.17
C LEU A 306 -14.37 -1.33 4.43
N GLU A 307 -14.37 -2.09 3.32
CA GLU A 307 -15.58 -2.36 2.54
C GLU A 307 -16.60 -3.19 3.32
N LEU A 308 -16.15 -4.20 4.06
CA LEU A 308 -17.02 -5.00 4.93
C LEU A 308 -17.64 -4.15 6.02
N GLU A 309 -16.85 -3.30 6.67
CA GLU A 309 -17.36 -2.47 7.76
C GLU A 309 -18.28 -1.36 7.25
N TRP A 310 -18.01 -0.85 6.05
CA TRP A 310 -18.92 0.08 5.38
C TRP A 310 -20.23 -0.61 5.03
N SER A 311 -20.16 -1.84 4.51
CA SER A 311 -21.35 -2.65 4.19
C SER A 311 -22.22 -2.88 5.43
N ARG A 312 -21.63 -3.24 6.57
CA ARG A 312 -22.36 -3.40 7.84
C ARG A 312 -23.02 -2.10 8.29
N LEU A 313 -22.32 -0.97 8.14
CA LEU A 313 -22.87 0.33 8.51
C LEU A 313 -24.03 0.74 7.59
N MET A 314 -23.93 0.46 6.29
CA MET A 314 -25.02 0.66 5.32
C MET A 314 -26.22 -0.20 5.66
N GLN A 315 -26.03 -1.47 6.03
CA GLN A 315 -27.12 -2.35 6.48
C GLN A 315 -27.76 -1.86 7.78
N ALA A 316 -26.98 -1.32 8.72
CA ALA A 316 -27.53 -0.73 9.93
C ALA A 316 -28.46 0.47 9.63
N TYR A 317 -28.17 1.24 8.59
CA TYR A 317 -29.01 2.38 8.17
C TYR A 317 -30.15 1.98 7.23
N ASP A 318 -30.01 0.87 6.52
CA ASP A 318 -31.02 0.32 5.62
C ASP A 318 -31.05 -1.21 5.70
N PRO A 319 -31.82 -1.80 6.63
CA PRO A 319 -31.82 -3.25 6.87
C PRO A 319 -32.22 -4.11 5.68
N ALA A 320 -32.84 -3.51 4.66
CA ALA A 320 -33.19 -4.19 3.42
C ALA A 320 -32.03 -4.23 2.40
N LEU A 321 -30.84 -3.68 2.69
CA LEU A 321 -29.64 -3.86 1.87
C LEU A 321 -29.01 -5.22 2.14
N THR A 322 -28.74 -5.97 1.08
CA THR A 322 -27.95 -7.21 1.15
C THR A 322 -26.45 -6.91 1.10
N LEU A 323 -25.63 -7.84 1.63
CA LEU A 323 -24.17 -7.70 1.54
C LEU A 323 -23.67 -7.71 0.09
N ASP A 324 -24.35 -8.44 -0.79
CA ASP A 324 -24.04 -8.53 -2.22
C ASP A 324 -24.35 -7.21 -2.96
N GLU A 325 -25.47 -6.54 -2.64
CA GLU A 325 -25.73 -5.18 -3.11
C GLU A 325 -24.69 -4.18 -2.58
N CYS A 326 -24.34 -4.24 -1.31
CA CYS A 326 -23.29 -3.40 -0.74
C CYS A 326 -21.94 -3.62 -1.45
N ALA A 327 -21.56 -4.88 -1.70
CA ALA A 327 -20.34 -5.21 -2.41
C ALA A 327 -20.32 -4.63 -3.83
N ARG A 328 -21.42 -4.72 -4.59
CA ARG A 328 -21.53 -4.08 -5.91
C ARG A 328 -21.42 -2.56 -5.84
N LEU A 329 -22.09 -1.93 -4.89
CA LEU A 329 -22.09 -0.48 -4.75
C LEU A 329 -20.75 0.08 -4.27
N LEU A 330 -20.02 -0.68 -3.46
CA LEU A 330 -18.71 -0.30 -2.94
C LEU A 330 -17.57 -0.77 -3.84
N ALA A 331 -17.81 -1.65 -4.81
CA ALA A 331 -16.79 -2.11 -5.75
C ALA A 331 -16.09 -0.91 -6.41
N TRP A 332 -14.76 -0.95 -6.38
CA TRP A 332 -13.97 0.07 -7.03
C TRP A 332 -14.05 -0.10 -8.55
N ALA A 333 -14.51 0.93 -9.25
CA ALA A 333 -14.63 0.90 -10.70
C ALA A 333 -13.26 1.13 -11.35
N ASP A 334 -12.50 0.06 -11.56
CA ASP A 334 -11.26 0.09 -12.35
C ASP A 334 -11.54 0.49 -13.82
N PRO A 335 -10.60 1.17 -14.50
CA PRO A 335 -10.77 1.51 -15.91
C PRO A 335 -10.90 0.24 -16.76
N GLU A 336 -11.55 0.33 -17.91
CA GLU A 336 -11.50 -0.75 -18.90
C GLU A 336 -10.13 -0.79 -19.57
N ARG A 337 -9.54 -1.98 -19.72
CA ARG A 337 -8.22 -2.13 -20.35
C ARG A 337 -8.27 -1.63 -21.81
N SER A 338 -7.48 -0.61 -22.13
CA SER A 338 -7.43 -0.03 -23.47
C SER A 338 -6.00 0.30 -23.91
N THR A 339 -5.68 -0.07 -25.14
CA THR A 339 -4.40 0.26 -25.79
C THR A 339 -4.58 0.98 -27.13
N GLN A 340 -5.81 1.37 -27.45
CA GLN A 340 -6.17 1.84 -28.79
C GLN A 340 -5.44 3.14 -29.17
N ALA A 341 -5.37 4.10 -28.24
CA ALA A 341 -4.68 5.37 -28.46
C ALA A 341 -3.18 5.15 -28.80
N VAL A 342 -2.50 4.29 -28.05
CA VAL A 342 -1.08 4.00 -28.27
C VAL A 342 -0.86 3.17 -29.54
N ARG A 343 -1.78 2.25 -29.86
CA ARG A 343 -1.77 1.51 -31.15
C ARG A 343 -1.85 2.47 -32.34
N ALA A 344 -2.74 3.48 -32.28
CA ALA A 344 -2.85 4.49 -33.32
C ALA A 344 -1.57 5.33 -33.45
N LEU A 345 -0.88 5.63 -32.35
CA LEU A 345 0.41 6.34 -32.38
C LEU A 345 1.50 5.52 -33.07
N VAL A 346 1.56 4.22 -32.82
CA VAL A 346 2.52 3.34 -33.50
C VAL A 346 2.21 3.26 -35.00
N GLN A 347 0.94 3.14 -35.39
CA GLN A 347 0.52 3.04 -36.79
C GLN A 347 0.76 4.32 -37.60
N THR A 348 0.64 5.48 -36.96
CA THR A 348 0.83 6.80 -37.59
C THR A 348 2.25 7.34 -37.44
N SER A 349 3.16 6.54 -36.87
CA SER A 349 4.57 6.93 -36.70
C SER A 349 5.25 7.08 -38.08
N PRO A 350 5.98 8.18 -38.32
CA PRO A 350 6.67 8.41 -39.59
C PRO A 350 7.91 7.51 -39.77
N ALA A 351 8.37 6.86 -38.70
CA ALA A 351 9.52 5.96 -38.71
C ALA A 351 9.16 4.59 -38.12
N PRO A 352 9.84 3.50 -38.54
CA PRO A 352 9.65 2.17 -37.96
C PRO A 352 9.85 2.18 -36.45
N VAL A 353 8.84 1.76 -35.70
CA VAL A 353 8.90 1.65 -34.24
C VAL A 353 9.44 0.27 -33.85
N PRO A 354 10.54 0.17 -33.07
CA PRO A 354 11.03 -1.10 -32.59
C PRO A 354 10.19 -1.60 -31.40
N CYS A 355 10.14 -2.93 -31.22
CA CYS A 355 9.64 -3.53 -29.99
C CYS A 355 10.54 -3.15 -28.82
N VAL A 356 9.98 -2.61 -27.73
CA VAL A 356 10.77 -2.20 -26.55
C VAL A 356 11.55 -3.36 -25.90
N TRP A 357 11.02 -4.58 -26.01
CA TRP A 357 11.61 -5.77 -25.38
C TRP A 357 12.70 -6.41 -26.22
N THR A 358 12.49 -6.53 -27.54
CA THR A 358 13.42 -7.25 -28.43
C THR A 358 14.31 -6.33 -29.27
N GLY A 359 13.93 -5.07 -29.45
CA GLY A 359 14.61 -4.09 -30.31
C GLY A 359 14.39 -4.32 -31.81
N ARG A 360 13.72 -5.40 -32.20
CA ARG A 360 13.38 -5.66 -33.60
C ARG A 360 12.28 -4.71 -34.07
N PRO A 361 12.31 -4.24 -35.33
CA PRO A 361 11.20 -3.46 -35.91
C PRO A 361 9.86 -4.18 -35.75
N LEU A 362 8.80 -3.44 -35.44
CA LEU A 362 7.45 -3.99 -35.35
C LEU A 362 6.87 -4.27 -36.75
N THR A 363 6.12 -5.37 -36.84
CA THR A 363 5.28 -5.77 -37.97
C THR A 363 3.83 -5.33 -37.76
N ASP A 364 2.98 -5.45 -38.78
CA ASP A 364 1.58 -5.01 -38.73
C ASP A 364 0.73 -5.69 -37.62
N ASP A 365 1.12 -6.89 -37.18
CA ASP A 365 0.44 -7.66 -36.13
C ASP A 365 0.94 -7.33 -34.71
N PHE A 366 1.62 -6.20 -34.52
CA PHE A 366 2.12 -5.76 -33.21
C PHE A 366 1.01 -5.58 -32.15
N GLN A 367 1.46 -5.51 -30.90
CA GLN A 367 0.62 -5.24 -29.73
C GLN A 367 1.22 -4.11 -28.89
N VAL A 368 0.44 -3.59 -27.96
CA VAL A 368 0.93 -2.67 -26.93
C VAL A 368 0.91 -3.44 -25.62
N ASP A 369 2.06 -3.48 -24.96
CA ASP A 369 2.23 -4.11 -23.66
C ASP A 369 1.99 -3.09 -22.53
N HIS A 370 1.37 -3.56 -21.46
CA HIS A 370 1.32 -2.88 -20.18
C HIS A 370 2.55 -3.30 -19.38
N CYS A 371 3.57 -2.43 -19.29
CA CYS A 371 4.86 -2.75 -18.67
C CYS A 371 4.69 -3.42 -17.29
N VAL A 372 3.88 -2.80 -16.43
CA VAL A 372 3.27 -3.43 -15.27
C VAL A 372 1.91 -4.01 -15.70
N PRO A 373 1.68 -5.32 -15.57
CA PRO A 373 0.45 -5.96 -16.05
C PRO A 373 -0.82 -5.32 -15.51
N PHE A 374 -1.81 -5.17 -16.39
CA PHE A 374 -3.10 -4.58 -16.05
C PHE A 374 -3.80 -5.28 -14.89
N ALA A 375 -3.69 -6.61 -14.79
CA ALA A 375 -4.25 -7.41 -13.69
C ALA A 375 -3.63 -7.10 -12.30
N ARG A 376 -2.49 -6.40 -12.26
CA ARG A 376 -1.78 -6.00 -11.03
C ARG A 376 -1.82 -4.50 -10.80
N TRP A 377 -1.94 -3.74 -11.88
CA TRP A 377 -1.96 -2.29 -11.86
C TRP A 377 -2.92 -1.80 -12.95
N PRO A 378 -4.24 -1.75 -12.66
CA PRO A 378 -5.27 -1.48 -13.65
C PRO A 378 -5.26 -0.01 -14.06
N ASN A 379 -4.33 0.38 -14.94
CA ASN A 379 -4.27 1.69 -15.55
C ASN A 379 -3.97 1.59 -17.06
N ASN A 380 -4.35 2.65 -17.77
CA ASN A 380 -4.01 2.86 -19.18
C ASN A 380 -3.08 4.07 -19.33
N ASP A 381 -2.29 4.34 -18.30
CA ASP A 381 -1.41 5.51 -18.28
C ASP A 381 -0.32 5.37 -19.34
N LEU A 382 0.02 6.48 -19.99
CA LEU A 382 0.96 6.49 -21.12
C LEU A 382 2.35 5.97 -20.74
N TRP A 383 2.79 6.18 -19.49
CA TRP A 383 4.06 5.63 -18.99
C TRP A 383 4.06 4.11 -18.94
N ASN A 384 2.89 3.47 -18.77
CA ASN A 384 2.77 2.02 -18.65
C ASN A 384 2.55 1.33 -20.00
N LEU A 385 2.24 2.08 -21.07
CA LEU A 385 1.91 1.53 -22.39
C LEU A 385 3.11 1.60 -23.35
N LEU A 386 3.61 0.42 -23.76
CA LEU A 386 4.83 0.28 -24.56
C LEU A 386 4.61 -0.53 -25.85
N PRO A 387 5.20 -0.15 -26.99
CA PRO A 387 5.10 -0.89 -28.24
C PRO A 387 5.85 -2.22 -28.17
N ALA A 388 5.14 -3.33 -28.41
CA ALA A 388 5.67 -4.68 -28.24
C ALA A 388 5.30 -5.62 -29.40
N SER A 389 6.18 -6.58 -29.69
CA SER A 389 5.80 -7.67 -30.58
C SER A 389 4.74 -8.54 -29.90
N LYS A 390 3.84 -9.12 -30.70
CA LYS A 390 2.81 -10.05 -30.21
C LYS A 390 3.42 -11.21 -29.42
N ALA A 391 4.52 -11.78 -29.91
CA ALA A 391 5.24 -12.85 -29.23
C ALA A 391 5.76 -12.43 -27.85
N ALA A 392 6.41 -11.27 -27.73
CA ALA A 392 6.93 -10.77 -26.45
C ALA A 392 5.79 -10.49 -25.45
N ASN A 393 4.71 -9.85 -25.89
CA ASN A 393 3.56 -9.55 -25.04
C ASN A 393 2.86 -10.83 -24.54
N GLN A 394 2.67 -11.82 -25.42
CA GLN A 394 2.07 -13.11 -25.07
C GLN A 394 2.98 -13.99 -24.21
N ALA A 395 4.30 -13.85 -24.36
CA ALA A 395 5.26 -14.51 -23.48
C ALA A 395 5.16 -13.91 -22.07
N LYS A 396 5.17 -12.57 -21.95
CA LYS A 396 5.07 -11.86 -20.66
C LYS A 396 3.80 -12.18 -19.88
N ARG A 397 2.63 -12.17 -20.53
CA ARG A 397 1.31 -12.32 -19.88
C ARG A 397 1.18 -11.38 -18.66
N ASP A 398 0.71 -11.91 -17.53
CA ASP A 398 0.53 -11.18 -16.27
C ASP A 398 1.78 -11.14 -15.37
N ARG A 399 2.97 -11.40 -15.94
CA ARG A 399 4.25 -11.35 -15.21
C ARG A 399 4.92 -9.98 -15.34
N LEU A 400 5.73 -9.63 -14.34
CA LEU A 400 6.56 -8.44 -14.39
C LEU A 400 7.80 -8.70 -15.25
N PRO A 401 8.30 -7.72 -16.03
CA PRO A 401 9.63 -7.84 -16.62
C PRO A 401 10.68 -8.00 -15.50
N SER A 402 11.67 -8.86 -15.71
CA SER A 402 12.81 -8.98 -14.80
C SER A 402 13.56 -7.65 -14.69
N ALA A 403 14.29 -7.44 -13.59
CA ALA A 403 15.06 -6.21 -13.40
C ALA A 403 16.07 -5.99 -14.53
N ASP A 404 16.79 -7.05 -14.92
CA ASP A 404 17.78 -7.00 -16.00
C ASP A 404 17.15 -6.72 -17.37
N LEU A 405 16.00 -7.35 -17.68
CA LEU A 405 15.28 -7.10 -18.93
C LEU A 405 14.78 -5.65 -19.00
N LEU A 406 14.20 -5.15 -17.91
CA LEU A 406 13.71 -3.77 -17.84
C LEU A 406 14.87 -2.79 -18.05
N GLN A 407 16.01 -3.03 -17.39
CA GLN A 407 17.21 -2.20 -17.54
C GLN A 407 17.78 -2.26 -18.96
N ALA A 408 17.83 -3.44 -19.59
CA ALA A 408 18.27 -3.60 -20.98
C ALA A 408 17.32 -2.89 -21.97
N ALA A 409 16.01 -2.84 -21.67
CA ALA A 409 15.03 -2.13 -22.47
C ALA A 409 15.02 -0.61 -22.28
N ARG A 410 15.71 -0.09 -21.25
CA ARG A 410 15.70 1.33 -20.85
C ARG A 410 15.88 2.31 -22.01
N PRO A 411 16.90 2.21 -22.89
CA PRO A 411 17.09 3.19 -23.94
C PRO A 411 15.90 3.25 -24.93
N ARG A 412 15.25 2.11 -25.18
CA ARG A 412 14.10 1.99 -26.09
C ARG A 412 12.83 2.55 -25.45
N ILE A 413 12.62 2.31 -24.16
CA ILE A 413 11.50 2.86 -23.40
C ILE A 413 11.59 4.39 -23.31
N GLU A 414 12.76 4.91 -22.94
CA GLU A 414 12.99 6.35 -22.87
C GLU A 414 12.83 7.03 -24.24
N ALA A 415 13.36 6.41 -25.31
CA ALA A 415 13.18 6.90 -26.68
C ALA A 415 11.70 6.95 -27.09
N TRP A 416 10.92 5.91 -26.78
CA TRP A 416 9.49 5.87 -27.05
C TRP A 416 8.74 6.99 -26.32
N TRP A 417 8.97 7.15 -25.02
CA TRP A 417 8.34 8.22 -24.24
C TRP A 417 8.68 9.61 -24.76
N THR A 418 9.95 9.84 -25.13
CA THR A 418 10.36 11.11 -25.72
C THR A 418 9.61 11.40 -27.01
N GLN A 419 9.66 10.47 -27.97
CA GLN A 419 9.10 10.68 -29.30
C GLN A 419 7.57 10.74 -29.30
N ALA A 420 6.90 9.79 -28.64
CA ALA A 420 5.45 9.65 -28.71
C ALA A 420 4.69 10.66 -27.84
N TYR A 421 5.28 11.05 -26.70
CA TYR A 421 4.59 11.79 -25.64
C TYR A 421 5.23 13.14 -25.33
N LEU A 422 6.52 13.19 -24.95
CA LEU A 422 7.15 14.44 -24.50
C LEU A 422 7.35 15.46 -25.63
N SER A 423 7.59 15.00 -26.86
CA SER A 423 7.70 15.85 -28.05
C SER A 423 6.34 16.27 -28.63
N ALA A 424 5.22 15.78 -28.10
CA ALA A 424 3.87 16.08 -28.58
C ALA A 424 3.11 16.98 -27.58
N PRO A 425 2.89 18.28 -27.86
CA PRO A 425 2.29 19.22 -26.89
C PRO A 425 0.96 18.74 -26.29
N GLY A 426 0.10 18.12 -27.09
CA GLY A 426 -1.20 17.61 -26.63
C GLY A 426 -1.14 16.40 -25.69
N ARG A 427 -0.03 15.64 -25.68
CA ARG A 427 0.15 14.44 -24.83
C ARG A 427 1.18 14.63 -23.72
N ARG A 428 2.10 15.57 -23.87
CA ARG A 428 3.15 15.88 -22.88
C ARG A 428 2.57 16.09 -21.49
N GLY A 429 1.56 16.95 -21.37
CA GLY A 429 0.93 17.26 -20.08
C GLY A 429 0.28 16.02 -19.43
N GLN A 430 -0.41 15.18 -20.23
CA GLN A 430 -1.02 13.95 -19.76
C GLN A 430 0.05 12.96 -19.25
N PHE A 431 1.07 12.69 -20.06
CA PHE A 431 2.14 11.75 -19.71
C PHE A 431 2.83 12.15 -18.40
N LEU A 432 3.19 13.43 -18.27
CA LEU A 432 3.84 13.94 -17.06
C LEU A 432 2.93 13.84 -15.84
N ALA A 433 1.64 14.17 -16.00
CA ALA A 433 0.67 14.08 -14.91
C ALA A 433 0.43 12.65 -14.43
N GLU A 434 0.27 11.70 -15.36
CA GLU A 434 0.07 10.29 -15.05
C GLU A 434 1.33 9.67 -14.41
N ALA A 435 2.51 9.97 -14.95
CA ALA A 435 3.78 9.49 -14.41
C ALA A 435 4.05 10.02 -13.00
N ALA A 436 3.93 11.33 -12.79
CA ALA A 436 4.13 11.95 -11.48
C ALA A 436 3.04 11.58 -10.48
N GLY A 437 1.86 11.14 -10.93
CA GLY A 437 0.82 10.60 -10.05
C GLY A 437 1.14 9.21 -9.52
N ALA A 438 1.55 8.30 -10.40
CA ALA A 438 1.73 6.89 -10.08
C ALA A 438 3.13 6.54 -9.56
N LEU A 439 4.17 7.22 -10.05
CA LEU A 439 5.56 6.84 -9.84
C LEU A 439 6.26 7.77 -8.84
N PRO A 440 7.17 7.26 -7.98
CA PRO A 440 8.02 8.08 -7.14
C PRO A 440 9.14 8.71 -7.99
N VAL A 441 8.80 9.69 -8.81
CA VAL A 441 9.75 10.36 -9.71
C VAL A 441 10.62 11.33 -8.91
N LEU A 442 11.90 11.01 -8.78
CA LEU A 442 12.90 11.88 -8.18
C LEU A 442 13.53 12.77 -9.25
N GLY A 443 13.47 14.10 -9.05
CA GLY A 443 14.01 15.09 -9.98
C GLY A 443 12.99 15.56 -11.02
N ASP A 444 13.48 15.93 -12.20
CA ASP A 444 12.68 16.52 -13.27
C ASP A 444 11.91 15.44 -14.07
N PRO A 445 10.57 15.38 -14.00
CA PRO A 445 9.77 14.38 -14.73
C PRO A 445 9.81 14.57 -16.25
N GLU A 446 10.28 15.72 -16.75
CA GLU A 446 10.49 15.92 -18.19
C GLU A 446 11.68 15.14 -18.73
N ARG A 447 12.53 14.60 -17.84
CA ARG A 447 13.59 13.66 -18.21
C ARG A 447 13.04 12.23 -18.16
N PRO A 448 12.98 11.51 -19.29
CA PRO A 448 12.51 10.12 -19.33
C PRO A 448 13.18 9.20 -18.30
N GLY A 449 14.47 9.43 -18.03
CA GLY A 449 15.22 8.67 -17.03
C GLY A 449 14.70 8.81 -15.60
N ALA A 450 14.11 9.96 -15.23
CA ALA A 450 13.49 10.13 -13.91
C ALA A 450 12.21 9.29 -13.80
N VAL A 451 11.39 9.29 -14.86
CA VAL A 451 10.19 8.44 -14.96
C VAL A 451 10.59 6.96 -14.93
N PHE A 452 11.65 6.57 -15.64
CA PHE A 452 12.17 5.21 -15.66
C PHE A 452 12.66 4.73 -14.29
N ALA A 453 13.33 5.59 -13.53
CA ALA A 453 13.74 5.29 -12.16
C ALA A 453 12.52 5.05 -11.25
N GLY A 454 11.48 5.88 -11.39
CA GLY A 454 10.20 5.70 -10.70
C GLY A 454 9.50 4.38 -11.05
N LEU A 455 9.48 4.00 -12.33
CA LEU A 455 8.98 2.71 -12.81
C LEU A 455 9.75 1.53 -12.18
N THR A 456 11.08 1.64 -12.10
CA THR A 456 11.94 0.60 -11.50
C THR A 456 11.62 0.44 -10.01
N ALA A 457 11.44 1.54 -9.28
CA ALA A 457 11.05 1.53 -7.87
C ALA A 457 9.66 0.91 -7.65
N LEU A 458 8.67 1.28 -8.49
CA LEU A 458 7.34 0.67 -8.46
C LEU A 458 7.42 -0.84 -8.69
N ARG A 459 8.17 -1.26 -9.70
CA ARG A 459 8.37 -2.67 -10.05
C ARG A 459 9.00 -3.47 -8.91
N HIS A 460 10.04 -2.93 -8.26
CA HIS A 460 10.67 -3.57 -7.11
C HIS A 460 9.66 -3.79 -5.97
N ARG A 461 8.87 -2.76 -5.66
CA ARG A 461 7.81 -2.82 -4.65
C ARG A 461 6.76 -3.88 -4.97
N LEU A 462 6.24 -3.90 -6.19
CA LEU A 462 5.19 -4.85 -6.59
C LEU A 462 5.70 -6.30 -6.50
N ARG A 463 6.96 -6.55 -6.86
CA ARG A 463 7.58 -7.87 -6.67
C ARG A 463 7.67 -8.26 -5.20
N ALA A 464 8.13 -7.34 -4.34
CA ALA A 464 8.27 -7.60 -2.91
C ALA A 464 6.92 -7.82 -2.20
N ALA A 465 5.91 -7.02 -2.53
CA ALA A 465 4.60 -7.06 -1.87
C ALA A 465 3.74 -8.26 -2.31
N HIS A 466 3.85 -8.69 -3.57
CA HIS A 466 2.92 -9.68 -4.15
C HIS A 466 3.60 -10.96 -4.66
N GLN A 467 4.91 -11.13 -4.44
CA GLN A 467 5.70 -12.28 -4.90
C GLN A 467 5.45 -12.64 -6.38
N LEU A 468 5.30 -11.61 -7.22
CA LEU A 468 4.91 -11.80 -8.62
C LEU A 468 6.01 -12.51 -9.41
N ALA A 469 5.60 -13.46 -10.24
CA ALA A 469 6.49 -14.12 -11.18
C ALA A 469 7.08 -13.11 -12.17
N GLU A 470 8.35 -13.34 -12.53
CA GLU A 470 9.09 -12.52 -13.48
C GLU A 470 9.08 -13.14 -14.87
N TRP A 471 9.22 -12.29 -15.88
CA TRP A 471 9.47 -12.70 -17.25
C TRP A 471 10.85 -12.20 -17.67
N ALA A 472 11.67 -13.16 -18.12
CA ALA A 472 12.86 -12.95 -18.93
C ALA A 472 12.67 -13.79 -20.22
N PRO A 473 12.94 -13.23 -21.41
CA PRO A 473 12.82 -13.92 -22.70
C PRO A 473 13.88 -15.01 -22.91
#